data_AF-A0A3D2W8L6-F1
#
_entry.id   AF-A0A3D2W8L6-F1
#
_cell.length_a   1.000
_cell.length_b   1.000
_cell.length_c   1.000
_cell.angle_alpha   90.00
_cell.angle_beta   90.00
_cell.angle_gamma   90.00
#
_symmetry.space_group_name_H-M   'P 1'
#
loop_
_entity.id
_entity.type
_entity.pdbx_description
1 polymer ?
#
loop_
_entity_poly.entity_id
_entity_poly.type
_entity_poly.pdbx_seq_one_letter_code
_entity_poly.pdbx_strand_id
1 'polypeptide(L)'
;HLEYIFEKLFSEPFGGGYPKERVVPEQRNKKILDGVRAAAFRPLGDILCDLDPELVKGAFAGEHFDEYFFRDCKDPAIAELVKKLK
;
A
#
# COMPACT_ATOMS: atom_id res chain seq x y z
N HIS A 1 11.26 13.34 17.86
CA HIS A 1 9.83 13.40 17.46
C HIS A 1 9.45 12.21 16.57
N LEU A 2 10.20 11.88 15.51
CA LEU A 2 9.93 10.68 14.69
C LEU A 2 10.16 9.36 15.44
N GLU A 3 11.21 9.28 16.24
CA GLU A 3 11.52 8.09 17.08
C GLU A 3 10.31 7.68 17.92
N TYR A 4 9.74 8.61 18.68
CA TYR A 4 8.56 8.36 19.50
C TYR A 4 7.33 7.93 18.68
N ILE A 5 7.14 8.48 17.48
CA ILE A 5 6.05 8.05 16.59
C ILE A 5 6.26 6.60 16.19
N PHE A 6 7.47 6.20 15.79
CA PHE A 6 7.75 4.82 15.39
C PHE A 6 7.69 3.85 16.58
N GLU A 7 8.18 4.25 17.74
CA GLU A 7 8.01 3.48 18.98
C GLU A 7 6.53 3.15 19.22
N LYS A 8 5.64 4.14 19.11
CA LYS A 8 4.20 3.94 19.34
C LYS A 8 3.49 3.25 18.19
N LEU A 9 3.89 3.50 16.94
CA LEU A 9 3.29 2.88 15.77
C LEU A 9 3.50 1.36 15.75
N PHE A 10 4.64 0.89 16.30
CA PHE A 10 5.03 -0.52 16.28
C PHE A 10 5.04 -1.20 17.66
N SER A 11 4.58 -0.54 18.74
CA SER A 11 4.58 -1.12 20.09
C SER A 11 3.45 -2.12 20.39
N GLU A 12 2.35 -2.10 19.62
CA GLU A 12 1.19 -2.98 19.80
C GLU A 12 0.75 -3.61 18.47
N PRO A 13 0.03 -4.75 18.48
CA PRO A 13 -0.62 -5.26 17.29
C PRO A 13 -1.61 -4.25 16.68
N PHE A 14 -1.58 -4.10 15.35
CA PHE A 14 -2.47 -3.21 14.63
C PHE A 14 -3.94 -3.64 14.75
N GLY A 15 -4.86 -2.66 14.77
CA GLY A 15 -6.30 -2.91 14.75
C GLY A 15 -6.90 -3.34 16.09
N GLY A 16 -6.21 -3.11 17.21
CA GLY A 16 -6.71 -3.40 18.56
C GLY A 16 -7.81 -2.46 19.06
N GLY A 17 -8.14 -1.41 18.31
CA GLY A 17 -9.16 -0.41 18.60
C GLY A 17 -8.85 0.51 19.79
N TYR A 18 -9.41 1.72 19.78
CA TYR A 18 -9.32 2.62 20.94
C TYR A 18 -10.51 3.60 21.01
N PRO A 19 -11.28 3.62 22.13
CA PRO A 19 -11.17 2.77 23.32
C PRO A 19 -11.32 1.27 23.05
N LYS A 20 -10.76 0.41 23.92
CA LYS A 20 -10.65 -1.04 23.63
C LYS A 20 -12.01 -1.72 23.46
N GLU A 21 -13.05 -1.23 24.13
CA GLU A 21 -14.43 -1.68 23.98
C GLU A 21 -15.03 -1.42 22.59
N ARG A 22 -14.40 -0.54 21.78
CA ARG A 22 -14.83 -0.22 20.41
C ARG A 22 -14.11 -1.01 19.32
N VAL A 23 -13.28 -1.99 19.68
CA VAL A 23 -12.52 -2.80 18.71
C VAL A 23 -13.42 -3.46 17.66
N VAL A 24 -14.56 -4.04 18.06
CA VAL A 24 -15.48 -4.73 17.15
C VAL A 24 -16.10 -3.78 16.11
N PRO A 25 -16.74 -2.65 16.50
CA PRO A 25 -17.29 -1.73 15.51
C PRO A 25 -16.21 -1.06 14.64
N GLU A 26 -15.02 -0.78 15.17
CA GLU A 26 -13.91 -0.20 14.38
C GLU A 26 -13.39 -1.16 13.32
N GLN A 27 -13.15 -2.42 13.69
CA GLN A 27 -12.74 -3.46 12.73
C GLN A 27 -13.81 -3.71 11.67
N ARG A 28 -15.10 -3.68 12.05
CA ARG A 28 -16.21 -3.76 11.09
C ARG A 28 -16.19 -2.59 10.11
N ASN A 29 -16.05 -1.37 10.61
CA ASN A 29 -16.03 -0.17 9.77
C ASN A 29 -14.82 -0.15 8.82
N LYS A 30 -13.66 -0.63 9.27
CA LYS A 30 -12.48 -0.81 8.40
C LYS A 30 -12.78 -1.74 7.23
N LYS A 31 -13.44 -2.88 7.47
CA LYS A 31 -13.84 -3.82 6.40
C LYS A 31 -14.83 -3.18 5.41
N ILE A 32 -15.76 -2.36 5.90
CA ILE A 32 -16.67 -1.59 5.03
C ILE A 32 -15.87 -0.60 4.18
N LEU A 33 -14.92 0.11 4.78
CA LEU A 33 -14.04 1.04 4.08
C LEU A 33 -13.20 0.35 2.99
N ASP A 34 -12.73 -0.87 3.23
CA ASP A 34 -12.07 -1.67 2.20
C ASP A 34 -13.00 -1.90 0.99
N GLY A 35 -14.28 -2.21 1.24
CA GLY A 35 -15.29 -2.36 0.20
C GLY A 35 -15.61 -1.06 -0.54
N VAL A 36 -15.70 0.06 0.17
CA VAL A 36 -15.85 1.40 -0.44
C VAL A 36 -14.66 1.71 -1.35
N ARG A 37 -13.44 1.42 -0.89
CA ARG A 37 -12.23 1.61 -1.70
C ARG A 37 -12.27 0.75 -2.96
N ALA A 38 -12.67 -0.52 -2.85
CA ALA A 38 -12.77 -1.41 -4.00
C ALA A 38 -13.80 -0.91 -5.05
N ALA A 39 -14.88 -0.26 -4.61
CA ALA A 39 -15.88 0.32 -5.51
C ALA A 39 -15.45 1.66 -6.13
N ALA A 40 -14.65 2.45 -5.42
CA ALA A 40 -14.25 3.79 -5.83
C ALA A 40 -12.97 3.83 -6.68
N PHE A 41 -12.08 2.85 -6.52
CA PHE A 41 -10.78 2.83 -7.18
C PHE A 41 -10.67 1.67 -8.17
N ARG A 42 -10.03 1.95 -9.32
CA ARG A 42 -9.68 0.93 -10.33
C ARG A 42 -8.53 0.06 -9.83
N PRO A 43 -8.31 -1.14 -10.43
CA PRO A 43 -7.12 -1.93 -10.19
C PRO A 43 -5.84 -1.11 -10.39
N LEU A 44 -4.87 -1.27 -9.49
CA LEU A 44 -3.63 -0.47 -9.53
C LEU A 44 -2.89 -0.60 -10.86
N GLY A 45 -2.89 -1.81 -11.45
CA GLY A 45 -2.21 -2.03 -12.73
C GLY A 45 -2.79 -1.20 -13.88
N ASP A 46 -4.12 -1.09 -13.94
CA ASP A 46 -4.81 -0.26 -14.95
C ASP A 46 -4.50 1.22 -14.74
N ILE A 47 -4.47 1.65 -13.47
CA ILE A 47 -4.09 3.03 -13.12
C ILE A 47 -2.67 3.32 -13.60
N LEU A 48 -1.71 2.43 -13.33
CA LEU A 48 -0.31 2.61 -13.75
C LEU A 48 -0.15 2.61 -15.28
N CYS A 49 -0.97 1.85 -16.01
CA CYS A 49 -0.92 1.85 -17.48
C CYS A 49 -1.48 3.13 -18.11
N ASP A 50 -2.47 3.76 -17.48
CA ASP A 50 -3.16 4.93 -18.03
C ASP A 50 -2.56 6.27 -17.61
N LEU A 51 -1.72 6.28 -16.57
CA LEU A 51 -1.01 7.47 -16.13
C LEU A 51 0.07 7.88 -17.14
N ASP A 52 0.54 9.12 -17.00
CA ASP A 52 1.68 9.62 -17.76
C ASP A 52 2.88 8.66 -17.61
N PRO A 53 3.40 8.09 -18.71
CA PRO A 53 4.48 7.11 -18.63
C PRO A 53 5.76 7.62 -17.98
N GLU A 54 6.10 8.90 -18.16
CA GLU A 54 7.31 9.48 -17.58
C GLU A 54 7.14 9.73 -16.08
N LEU A 55 5.93 10.04 -15.63
CA LEU A 55 5.60 10.07 -14.19
C LEU A 55 5.80 8.67 -13.56
N VAL A 56 5.29 7.63 -14.22
CA VAL A 56 5.38 6.25 -13.71
C VAL A 56 6.82 5.76 -13.69
N LYS A 57 7.58 5.96 -14.76
CA LYS A 57 9.02 5.65 -14.81
C LYS A 57 9.79 6.40 -13.73
N GLY A 58 9.50 7.69 -13.55
CA GLY A 58 10.12 8.53 -12.53
C GLY A 58 9.89 7.99 -11.11
N ALA A 59 8.72 7.44 -10.82
CA ALA A 59 8.42 6.80 -9.53
C ALA A 59 9.25 5.52 -9.28
N PHE A 60 9.75 4.86 -10.33
CA PHE A 60 10.55 3.64 -10.26
C PHE A 60 12.07 3.87 -10.43
N ALA A 61 12.49 5.13 -10.56
CA ALA A 61 13.86 5.51 -10.93
C ALA A 61 14.86 5.54 -9.76
N GLY A 62 14.43 5.22 -8.53
CA GLY A 62 15.32 5.20 -7.37
C GLY A 62 16.43 4.15 -7.53
N GLU A 63 17.65 4.48 -7.10
CA GLU A 63 18.85 3.65 -7.25
C GLU A 63 18.65 2.20 -6.74
N HIS A 64 17.98 2.04 -5.61
CA HIS A 64 17.70 0.73 -5.00
C HIS A 64 16.29 0.20 -5.27
N PHE A 65 15.51 0.84 -6.15
CA PHE A 65 14.13 0.43 -6.39
C PHE A 65 14.08 -1.02 -6.86
N ASP A 66 14.89 -1.39 -7.86
CA ASP A 66 14.86 -2.75 -8.42
C ASP A 66 15.32 -3.80 -7.41
N GLU A 67 16.35 -3.49 -6.62
CA GLU A 67 16.85 -4.39 -5.58
C GLU A 67 15.76 -4.72 -4.57
N TYR A 68 15.10 -3.71 -4.01
CA TYR A 68 14.12 -3.93 -2.95
C TYR A 68 12.78 -4.41 -3.49
N PHE A 69 12.31 -3.83 -4.59
CA PHE A 69 11.01 -4.16 -5.15
C PHE A 69 10.99 -5.60 -5.68
N PHE A 70 11.93 -6.01 -6.53
CA PHE A 70 11.88 -7.35 -7.11
C PHE A 70 12.26 -8.47 -6.13
N ARG A 71 13.04 -8.16 -5.08
CA ARG A 71 13.31 -9.12 -3.98
C ARG A 71 12.06 -9.42 -3.17
N ASP A 72 11.28 -8.39 -2.82
CA ASP A 72 10.21 -8.50 -1.82
C ASP A 72 8.78 -8.52 -2.42
N CYS A 73 8.63 -8.30 -3.74
CA CYS A 73 7.32 -8.30 -4.41
C CYS A 73 6.67 -9.70 -4.36
N LYS A 74 5.43 -9.74 -3.90
CA LYS A 74 4.65 -10.97 -3.71
C LYS A 74 3.62 -11.22 -4.82
N ASP A 75 3.48 -10.27 -5.74
CA ASP A 75 2.51 -10.32 -6.84
C ASP A 75 3.26 -10.38 -8.18
N PRO A 76 3.34 -11.57 -8.81
CA PRO A 76 4.03 -11.71 -10.09
C PRO A 76 3.46 -10.84 -11.21
N ALA A 77 2.15 -10.57 -11.22
CA ALA A 77 1.53 -9.74 -12.25
C ALA A 77 1.97 -8.28 -12.13
N ILE A 78 2.07 -7.76 -10.90
CA ILE A 78 2.60 -6.42 -10.66
C ILE A 78 4.10 -6.36 -10.96
N ALA A 79 4.87 -7.42 -10.65
CA ALA A 79 6.29 -7.47 -10.99
C ALA A 79 6.53 -7.39 -12.51
N GLU A 80 5.78 -8.17 -13.31
CA GLU A 80 5.87 -8.11 -14.77
C GLU A 80 5.37 -6.77 -15.32
N LEU A 81 4.33 -6.20 -14.72
CA LEU A 81 3.85 -4.87 -15.11
C LEU A 81 4.93 -3.80 -14.87
N VAL A 82 5.58 -3.79 -13.71
CA VAL A 82 6.65 -2.83 -13.41
C VAL A 82 7.81 -2.99 -14.38
N LYS A 83 8.23 -4.22 -14.71
CA LYS A 83 9.26 -4.46 -15.74
C LYS A 83 8.89 -3.88 -17.10
N LYS A 84 7.62 -3.93 -17.47
CA LYS A 84 7.11 -3.38 -18.73
C LYS A 84 7.03 -1.84 -18.74
N LEU A 85 6.72 -1.24 -17.59
CA LEU A 85 6.48 0.20 -17.47
C LEU A 85 7.75 1.02 -17.19
N LYS A 86 8.84 0.38 -16.74
CA LYS A 86 10.17 1.00 -16.69
C LYS A 86 10.76 1.13 -18.09
#